data_AF-A0A067PSU6-F1
#
_entry.id   AF-A0A067PSU6-F1
#
_cell.length_a   1.000
_cell.length_b   1.000
_cell.length_c   1.000
_cell.angle_alpha   90.00
_cell.angle_beta   90.00
_cell.angle_gamma   90.00
#
_symmetry.space_group_name_H-M   'P 1'
#
loop_
_entity.id
_entity.type
_entity.pdbx_description
1 polymer ?
#
loop_
_entity_poly.entity_id
_entity_poly.type
_entity_poly.pdbx_seq_one_letter_code
_entity_poly.pdbx_strand_id
1 'polypeptide(L)'
;MHLSPSSFSLTNITPPQIMQTNTFTSGILTILTASITYFTLVFSCGFILGCIRVPLLVPKLGARYAELLEAPFMFIITIRLAHFINHKFNLRRTGAQLGVGVLALMYSFGAEYSVAKWLTEREGREWSFYAYLKSLDVIAGPVFGGLLLLYAVMPAILGSKQKVVTKNERKD
;
A
#
# COMPACT_ATOMS: atom_id res chain seq x y z
N MET A 1 -24.06 48.59 -59.42
CA MET A 1 -22.66 48.44 -58.96
C MET A 1 -22.67 48.62 -57.45
N HIS A 2 -22.79 47.55 -56.67
CA HIS A 2 -22.77 47.62 -55.21
C HIS A 2 -22.15 46.31 -54.71
N LEU A 3 -20.85 46.35 -54.40
CA LEU A 3 -20.09 45.21 -53.90
C LEU A 3 -20.46 45.01 -52.42
N SER A 4 -20.95 43.82 -52.07
CA SER A 4 -21.17 43.39 -50.69
C SER A 4 -19.82 43.12 -50.01
N PRO A 5 -19.54 43.66 -48.81
CA PRO A 5 -18.34 43.31 -48.08
C PRO A 5 -18.56 41.93 -47.44
N SER A 6 -17.80 40.94 -47.89
CA SER A 6 -17.69 39.63 -47.25
C SER A 6 -17.13 39.81 -45.83
N SER A 7 -18.01 39.71 -44.84
CA SER A 7 -17.69 39.65 -43.41
C SER A 7 -16.85 38.39 -43.14
N PHE A 8 -15.55 38.59 -42.97
CA PHE A 8 -14.58 37.58 -42.58
C PHE A 8 -14.91 37.08 -41.16
N SER A 9 -15.58 35.94 -41.05
CA SER A 9 -15.89 35.29 -39.76
C SER A 9 -14.66 34.64 -39.17
N LEU A 10 -13.94 35.37 -38.31
CA LEU A 10 -12.88 34.86 -37.43
C LEU A 10 -13.46 34.26 -36.13
N THR A 11 -14.46 33.39 -36.24
CA THR A 11 -15.19 32.86 -35.06
C THR A 11 -15.18 31.33 -34.92
N ASN A 12 -14.25 30.65 -35.59
CA ASN A 12 -14.02 29.21 -35.38
C ASN A 12 -12.59 28.95 -34.88
N ILE A 13 -12.21 29.63 -33.79
CA ILE A 13 -11.08 29.19 -32.97
C ILE A 13 -11.67 28.24 -31.91
N THR A 14 -11.80 26.97 -32.26
CA THR A 14 -11.97 25.90 -31.29
C THR A 14 -10.80 26.00 -30.30
N PRO A 15 -11.01 26.22 -28.98
CA PRO A 15 -9.90 26.25 -28.06
C PRO A 15 -9.17 24.89 -28.07
N PRO A 16 -7.83 24.90 -28.03
CA PRO A 16 -7.05 23.66 -28.04
C PRO A 16 -7.41 22.78 -26.83
N GLN A 17 -7.50 21.48 -27.07
CA GLN A 17 -7.83 20.41 -26.12
C GLN A 17 -6.72 20.18 -25.05
N ILE A 18 -6.19 21.24 -24.43
CA ILE A 18 -5.08 21.16 -23.45
C ILE A 18 -5.57 20.70 -22.06
N MET A 19 -6.69 19.99 -21.97
CA MET A 19 -7.36 19.66 -20.71
C MET A 19 -7.69 18.16 -20.57
N GLN A 20 -6.79 17.28 -21.05
CA GLN A 20 -6.89 15.83 -20.83
C GLN A 20 -5.63 15.20 -20.21
N THR A 21 -4.51 15.93 -20.08
CA THR A 21 -3.24 15.39 -19.53
C THR A 21 -3.19 15.35 -18.01
N ASN A 22 -4.07 16.08 -17.31
CA ASN A 22 -4.00 16.21 -15.85
C ASN A 22 -4.69 15.08 -15.08
N THR A 23 -5.70 14.41 -15.64
CA THR A 23 -6.48 13.40 -14.91
C THR A 23 -5.68 12.11 -14.70
N PHE A 24 -4.89 11.69 -15.70
CA PHE A 24 -4.07 10.49 -15.62
C PHE A 24 -2.90 10.65 -14.64
N THR A 25 -2.17 11.76 -14.75
CA THR A 25 -1.04 12.11 -13.88
C THR A 25 -1.48 12.25 -12.42
N SER A 26 -2.64 12.88 -12.17
CA SER A 26 -3.21 13.00 -10.82
C SER A 26 -3.57 11.64 -10.21
N GLY A 27 -4.03 10.69 -11.03
CA GLY A 27 -4.33 9.33 -10.58
C GLY A 27 -3.08 8.56 -10.14
N ILE A 28 -2.01 8.61 -10.93
CA ILE A 28 -0.74 7.95 -10.60
C ILE A 28 -0.08 8.55 -9.36
N LEU A 29 -0.04 9.89 -9.26
CA LEU A 29 0.48 10.57 -8.08
C LEU A 29 -0.30 10.18 -6.82
N THR A 30 -1.62 10.10 -6.91
CA THR A 30 -2.46 9.64 -5.79
C THR A 30 -2.12 8.21 -5.37
N ILE A 31 -1.92 7.30 -6.33
CA ILE A 31 -1.52 5.91 -6.05
C ILE A 31 -0.14 5.88 -5.38
N LEU A 32 0.84 6.63 -5.88
CA LEU A 32 2.18 6.67 -5.30
C LEU A 32 2.16 7.23 -3.88
N THR A 33 1.52 8.39 -3.67
CA THR A 33 1.42 9.02 -2.33
C THR A 33 0.64 8.12 -1.36
N ALA A 34 -0.44 7.48 -1.80
CA ALA A 34 -1.19 6.53 -0.98
C ALA A 34 -0.34 5.30 -0.62
N SER A 35 0.43 4.77 -1.57
CA SER A 35 1.34 3.62 -1.35
C SER A 35 2.40 3.95 -0.33
N ILE A 36 3.08 5.09 -0.49
CA ILE A 36 4.11 5.55 0.46
C ILE A 36 3.51 5.79 1.83
N THR A 37 2.35 6.45 1.92
CA THR A 37 1.70 6.72 3.21
C THR A 37 1.30 5.41 3.92
N TYR A 38 0.74 4.46 3.17
CA TYR A 38 0.33 3.16 3.70
C TYR A 38 1.54 2.36 4.17
N PHE A 39 2.59 2.28 3.34
CA PHE A 39 3.87 1.68 3.66
C PHE A 39 4.46 2.27 4.94
N THR A 40 4.64 3.58 5.02
CA THR A 40 5.30 4.23 6.15
C THR A 40 4.56 3.97 7.46
N LEU A 41 3.23 4.02 7.46
CA LEU A 41 2.42 3.76 8.66
C LEU A 41 2.54 2.29 9.10
N VAL A 42 2.36 1.34 8.19
CA VAL A 42 2.42 -0.10 8.53
C VAL A 42 3.84 -0.51 8.92
N PHE A 43 4.85 -0.05 8.17
CA PHE A 43 6.26 -0.31 8.46
C PHE A 43 6.68 0.26 9.81
N SER A 44 6.28 1.49 10.14
CA SER A 44 6.63 2.09 11.44
C SER A 44 6.00 1.32 12.61
N CYS A 45 4.74 0.91 12.48
CA CYS A 45 4.09 0.07 13.48
C CYS A 45 4.79 -1.30 13.63
N GLY A 46 5.08 -1.97 12.51
CA GLY A 46 5.78 -3.26 12.51
C GLY A 46 7.21 -3.16 13.05
N PHE A 47 7.91 -2.07 12.75
CA PHE A 47 9.25 -1.81 13.27
C PHE A 47 9.24 -1.61 14.79
N ILE A 48 8.30 -0.83 15.33
CA ILE A 48 8.14 -0.65 16.78
C ILE A 48 7.80 -1.99 17.46
N LEU A 49 6.89 -2.76 16.88
CA LEU A 49 6.55 -4.11 17.35
C LEU A 49 7.79 -5.02 17.35
N GLY A 50 8.58 -5.03 16.28
CA GLY A 50 9.83 -5.77 16.17
C GLY A 50 10.88 -5.35 17.19
N CYS A 51 11.06 -4.04 17.41
CA CYS A 51 11.96 -3.48 18.43
C CYS A 51 11.55 -3.89 19.85
N ILE A 52 10.27 -4.13 20.11
CA ILE A 52 9.79 -4.65 21.41
C ILE A 52 9.93 -6.16 21.45
N ARG A 53 9.56 -6.86 20.36
CA ARG A 53 9.55 -8.32 20.28
C ARG A 53 10.93 -8.92 20.50
N VAL A 54 11.93 -8.45 19.77
CA VAL A 54 13.27 -9.06 19.73
C VAL A 54 13.97 -9.04 21.11
N PRO A 55 14.06 -7.92 21.83
CA PRO A 55 14.74 -7.89 23.13
C PRO A 55 13.86 -8.33 24.31
N LEU A 56 12.52 -8.22 24.24
CA LEU A 56 11.65 -8.47 25.41
C LEU A 56 10.82 -9.75 25.32
N LEU A 57 10.29 -10.11 24.15
CA LEU A 57 9.40 -11.27 24.01
C LEU A 57 10.16 -12.55 23.69
N VAL A 58 11.21 -12.49 22.86
CA VAL A 58 12.02 -13.67 22.51
C VAL A 58 12.65 -14.34 23.74
N PRO A 59 13.29 -13.62 24.70
CA PRO A 59 13.88 -14.27 25.87
C PRO A 59 12.84 -14.74 26.91
N LYS A 60 11.59 -14.24 26.87
CA LYS A 60 10.56 -14.57 27.88
C LYS A 60 9.58 -15.66 27.44
N LEU A 61 9.22 -15.69 26.16
CA LEU A 61 8.17 -16.56 25.62
C LEU A 61 8.70 -17.56 24.59
N GLY A 62 9.97 -17.44 24.19
CA GLY A 62 10.55 -18.19 23.08
C GLY A 62 10.16 -17.60 21.72
N ALA A 63 10.99 -17.85 20.70
CA ALA A 63 10.84 -17.26 19.36
C ALA A 63 9.45 -17.53 18.73
N ARG A 64 8.95 -18.76 18.87
CA ARG A 64 7.69 -19.21 18.26
C ARG A 64 6.45 -18.48 18.77
N TYR A 65 6.30 -18.34 20.10
CA TYR A 65 5.12 -17.68 20.67
C TYR A 65 5.17 -16.16 20.47
N ALA A 66 6.37 -15.58 20.48
CA ALA A 66 6.57 -14.16 20.20
C ALA A 66 6.16 -13.80 18.75
N GLU A 67 6.46 -14.66 17.78
CA GLU A 67 6.03 -14.50 16.38
C GLU A 67 4.52 -14.63 16.22
N LEU A 68 3.92 -15.64 16.86
CA LEU A 68 2.47 -15.88 16.82
C LEU A 68 1.65 -14.74 17.44
N LEU A 69 2.20 -14.06 18.46
CA LEU A 69 1.56 -12.88 19.04
C LEU A 69 1.61 -11.67 18.11
N GLU A 70 2.69 -11.49 17.35
CA GLU A 70 2.84 -10.36 16.44
C GLU A 70 1.90 -10.45 15.23
N ALA A 71 1.67 -11.66 14.72
CA ALA A 71 0.75 -11.94 13.61
C ALA A 71 -0.67 -11.30 13.74
N PRO A 72 -1.44 -11.51 14.83
CA PRO A 72 -2.75 -10.89 15.00
C PRO A 72 -2.68 -9.36 15.19
N PHE A 73 -1.63 -8.83 15.81
CA PHE A 73 -1.44 -7.38 15.92
C PHE A 73 -1.22 -6.74 14.55
N MET A 74 -0.32 -7.32 13.75
CA MET A 74 -0.05 -6.87 12.38
C MET A 74 -1.29 -6.97 11.49
N PHE A 75 -2.10 -8.02 11.66
CA PHE A 75 -3.40 -8.13 11.00
C PHE A 75 -4.30 -6.93 11.33
N ILE A 76 -4.55 -6.65 12.60
CA ILE A 76 -5.44 -5.55 13.01
C ILE A 76 -4.94 -4.20 12.48
N ILE A 77 -3.64 -3.93 12.58
CA ILE A 77 -3.00 -2.69 12.11
C ILE A 77 -3.21 -2.53 10.60
N THR A 78 -2.96 -3.60 9.84
CA THR A 78 -3.15 -3.66 8.39
C THR A 78 -4.59 -3.32 7.99
N ILE A 79 -5.59 -3.90 8.67
CA ILE A 79 -7.00 -3.60 8.42
C ILE A 79 -7.31 -2.11 8.68
N ARG A 80 -6.88 -1.59 9.84
CA ARG A 80 -7.18 -0.21 10.24
C ARG A 80 -6.56 0.80 9.28
N LEU A 81 -5.32 0.57 8.89
CA LEU A 81 -4.59 1.46 7.99
C LEU A 81 -5.09 1.35 6.54
N ALA A 82 -5.44 0.15 6.06
CA ALA A 82 -6.07 -0.02 4.75
C ALA A 82 -7.40 0.74 4.67
N HIS A 83 -8.21 0.68 5.74
CA HIS A 83 -9.45 1.46 5.83
C HIS A 83 -9.19 2.97 5.82
N PHE A 84 -8.25 3.43 6.63
CA PHE A 84 -7.88 4.85 6.72
C PHE A 84 -7.41 5.41 5.37
N ILE A 85 -6.56 4.68 4.64
CA ILE A 85 -6.03 5.10 3.33
C ILE A 85 -7.12 5.13 2.27
N ASN A 86 -7.99 4.11 2.21
CA ASN A 86 -9.12 4.09 1.28
C ASN A 86 -10.05 5.29 1.47
N HIS A 87 -10.31 5.66 2.73
CA HIS A 87 -11.13 6.82 3.05
C HIS A 87 -10.42 8.14 2.74
N LYS A 88 -9.15 8.29 3.16
CA LYS A 88 -8.35 9.50 2.98
C LYS A 88 -8.12 9.86 1.50
N PHE A 89 -7.87 8.86 0.66
CA PHE A 89 -7.54 9.07 -0.77
C PHE A 89 -8.71 8.78 -1.71
N ASN A 90 -9.92 8.50 -1.20
CA ASN A 90 -11.13 8.21 -2.00
C ASN A 90 -10.89 7.22 -3.15
N LEU A 91 -10.13 6.16 -2.88
CA LEU A 91 -9.79 5.15 -3.89
C LEU A 91 -11.07 4.40 -4.27
N ARG A 92 -11.72 4.75 -5.39
CA ARG A 92 -13.00 4.15 -5.84
C ARG A 92 -12.83 2.97 -6.81
N ARG A 93 -11.61 2.72 -7.31
CA ARG A 93 -11.31 1.68 -8.30
C ARG A 93 -10.48 0.56 -7.67
N THR A 94 -10.98 -0.68 -7.75
CA THR A 94 -10.33 -1.87 -7.18
C THR A 94 -8.91 -2.08 -7.72
N GLY A 95 -8.66 -1.78 -9.00
CA GLY A 95 -7.32 -1.84 -9.58
C GLY A 95 -6.33 -0.83 -8.98
N ALA A 96 -6.79 0.38 -8.63
CA ALA A 96 -5.94 1.37 -7.96
C ALA A 96 -5.65 0.97 -6.50
N GLN A 97 -6.63 0.39 -5.81
CA GLN A 97 -6.46 -0.14 -4.45
C GLN A 97 -5.46 -1.30 -4.41
N LEU A 98 -5.53 -2.24 -5.36
CA LEU A 98 -4.54 -3.30 -5.51
C LEU A 98 -3.15 -2.74 -5.82
N GLY A 99 -3.06 -1.77 -6.75
CA GLY A 99 -1.80 -1.11 -7.06
C GLY A 99 -1.15 -0.48 -5.84
N VAL A 100 -1.94 0.19 -4.98
CA VAL A 100 -1.46 0.77 -3.72
C VAL A 100 -0.91 -0.30 -2.77
N GLY A 101 -1.66 -1.40 -2.58
CA GLY A 101 -1.23 -2.48 -1.69
C GLY A 101 0.02 -3.20 -2.19
N VAL A 102 0.12 -3.49 -3.49
CA VAL A 102 1.29 -4.15 -4.09
C VAL A 102 2.53 -3.25 -4.03
N LEU A 103 2.41 -1.97 -4.39
CA LEU A 103 3.53 -1.03 -4.30
C LEU A 103 4.00 -0.85 -2.86
N ALA A 104 3.07 -0.72 -1.92
CA ALA A 104 3.41 -0.63 -0.49
C ALA A 104 4.12 -1.90 0.01
N LEU A 105 3.72 -3.08 -0.46
CA LEU A 105 4.41 -4.34 -0.17
C LEU A 105 5.83 -4.36 -0.74
N MET A 106 6.05 -3.89 -1.97
CA MET A 106 7.40 -3.77 -2.52
C MET A 106 8.28 -2.83 -1.70
N TYR A 107 7.74 -1.67 -1.27
CA TYR A 107 8.47 -0.75 -0.39
C TYR A 107 8.78 -1.38 0.97
N SER A 108 7.83 -2.10 1.57
CA SER A 108 8.02 -2.83 2.84
C SER A 108 9.17 -3.84 2.75
N PHE A 109 9.19 -4.68 1.72
CA PHE A 109 10.28 -5.64 1.52
C PHE A 109 11.64 -4.96 1.33
N GLY A 110 11.68 -3.88 0.55
CA GLY A 110 12.92 -3.12 0.35
C GLY A 110 13.46 -2.51 1.65
N ALA A 111 12.57 -1.96 2.48
CA ALA A 111 12.93 -1.40 3.77
C ALA A 111 13.38 -2.47 4.77
N GLU A 112 12.66 -3.59 4.85
CA GLU A 112 12.99 -4.71 5.72
C GLU A 112 14.35 -5.32 5.35
N TYR A 113 14.60 -5.53 4.05
CA TYR A 113 15.90 -5.98 3.55
C TYR A 113 17.02 -4.99 3.92
N SER A 114 16.79 -3.69 3.71
CA SER A 114 17.77 -2.65 4.01
C SER A 114 18.14 -2.60 5.49
N VAL A 115 17.14 -2.70 6.37
CA VAL A 115 17.35 -2.77 7.82
C VAL A 115 18.07 -4.05 8.23
N ALA A 116 17.66 -5.19 7.71
CA ALA A 116 18.29 -6.49 8.01
C ALA A 116 19.76 -6.51 7.60
N LYS A 117 20.07 -6.01 6.40
CA LYS A 117 21.43 -5.86 5.91
C LYS A 117 22.24 -4.93 6.81
N TRP A 118 21.71 -3.74 7.12
CA TRP A 118 22.40 -2.75 7.95
C TRP A 118 22.71 -3.26 9.36
N LEU A 119 21.77 -3.97 10.01
CA LEU A 119 21.99 -4.59 11.32
C LEU A 119 23.02 -5.72 11.26
N THR A 120 22.98 -6.54 10.21
CA THR A 120 23.90 -7.68 10.06
C THR A 120 25.34 -7.22 9.79
N GLU A 121 25.51 -6.17 8.97
CA GLU A 121 26.80 -5.51 8.74
C GLU A 121 27.37 -4.88 10.02
N ARG A 122 26.52 -4.28 10.87
CA ARG A 122 26.92 -3.72 12.16
C ARG A 122 27.45 -4.77 13.13
N GLU A 123 26.92 -5.98 13.07
CA GLU A 123 27.35 -7.10 13.91
C GLU A 123 28.55 -7.86 13.33
N GLY A 124 29.07 -7.46 12.16
CA GLY A 124 30.22 -8.10 11.52
C GLY A 124 29.93 -9.51 10.97
N ARG A 125 28.65 -9.86 10.78
CA ARG A 125 28.23 -11.14 10.18
C ARG A 125 27.97 -10.94 8.68
N GLU A 126 28.23 -11.96 7.87
CA GLU A 126 27.81 -11.95 6.47
C GLU A 126 26.31 -12.30 6.38
N TRP A 127 25.54 -11.46 5.69
CA TRP A 127 24.12 -11.72 5.46
C TRP A 127 23.94 -12.73 4.34
N SER A 128 23.39 -13.91 4.65
CA SER A 128 23.10 -14.95 3.66
C SER A 128 21.60 -15.18 3.52
N PHE A 129 21.04 -14.78 2.38
CA PHE A 129 19.63 -15.00 2.02
C PHE A 129 19.24 -16.47 2.08
N TYR A 130 20.18 -17.37 1.78
CA TYR A 130 19.96 -18.81 1.77
C TYR A 130 19.78 -19.37 3.19
N ALA A 131 20.47 -18.81 4.18
CA ALA A 131 20.29 -19.17 5.58
C ALA A 131 18.92 -18.72 6.12
N TYR A 132 18.45 -17.54 5.70
CA TYR A 132 17.13 -17.02 6.04
C TYR A 132 15.99 -17.89 5.49
N LEU A 133 16.07 -18.29 4.22
CA LEU A 133 15.09 -19.19 3.61
C LEU A 133 15.07 -20.57 4.26
N LYS A 134 16.23 -21.06 4.73
CA LYS A 134 16.35 -22.36 5.41
C LYS A 134 15.88 -22.32 6.86
N SER A 135 15.85 -21.14 7.49
CA SER A 135 15.32 -20.93 8.84
C SER A 135 13.83 -20.63 8.88
N LEU A 136 13.16 -20.48 7.73
CA LEU A 136 11.70 -20.31 7.70
C LEU A 136 11.04 -21.56 8.29
N ASP A 137 10.53 -21.41 9.51
CA ASP A 137 9.81 -22.45 10.24
C ASP A 137 8.61 -22.90 9.39
N VAL A 138 8.44 -24.22 9.25
CA VAL A 138 7.41 -24.86 8.41
C VAL A 138 5.99 -24.38 8.75
N ILE A 139 5.79 -23.91 9.98
CA ILE A 139 4.50 -23.44 10.49
C ILE A 139 4.37 -21.91 10.44
N ALA A 140 5.42 -21.16 10.76
CA ALA A 140 5.37 -19.70 10.79
C ALA A 140 5.46 -19.08 9.38
N GLY A 141 6.20 -19.72 8.47
CA GLY A 141 6.38 -19.26 7.09
C GLY A 141 5.07 -19.09 6.31
N PRO A 142 4.15 -20.07 6.32
CA PRO A 142 2.85 -19.94 5.65
C PRO A 142 1.97 -18.84 6.25
N VAL A 143 1.97 -18.67 7.57
CA VAL A 143 1.19 -17.61 8.25
C VAL A 143 1.72 -16.24 7.86
N PHE A 144 3.04 -16.07 7.84
CA PHE A 144 3.69 -14.84 7.43
C PHE A 144 3.40 -14.51 5.96
N GLY A 145 3.52 -15.51 5.07
CA GLY A 145 3.16 -15.37 3.66
C GLY A 145 1.69 -15.02 3.45
N GLY A 146 0.79 -15.62 4.23
CA GLY A 146 -0.64 -15.31 4.22
C GLY A 146 -0.93 -13.87 4.66
N LEU A 147 -0.27 -13.39 5.72
CA LEU A 147 -0.41 -12.00 6.18
C LEU A 147 0.15 -10.99 5.18
N LEU A 148 1.24 -11.31 4.48
CA LEU A 148 1.78 -10.49 3.40
C LEU A 148 0.81 -10.39 2.21
N LEU A 149 0.26 -11.53 1.79
CA LEU A 149 -0.73 -11.56 0.72
C LEU A 149 -1.98 -10.77 1.12
N LEU A 150 -2.41 -10.90 2.38
CA LEU A 150 -3.48 -10.09 2.93
C LEU A 150 -3.12 -8.61 2.90
N TYR A 151 -1.94 -8.21 3.36
CA TYR A 151 -1.48 -6.81 3.35
C TYR A 151 -1.56 -6.16 1.97
N ALA A 152 -1.15 -6.89 0.92
CA ALA A 152 -1.27 -6.43 -0.46
C ALA A 152 -2.73 -6.31 -0.94
N VAL A 153 -3.62 -7.23 -0.55
CA VAL A 153 -4.99 -7.29 -1.08
C VAL A 153 -5.99 -6.50 -0.21
N MET A 154 -5.64 -6.17 1.03
CA MET A 154 -6.54 -5.55 2.01
C MET A 154 -7.16 -4.23 1.56
N PRO A 155 -6.40 -3.29 0.93
CA PRO A 155 -6.98 -2.07 0.40
C PRO A 155 -8.10 -2.34 -0.62
N ALA A 156 -7.96 -3.39 -1.43
CA ALA A 156 -8.94 -3.75 -2.44
C ALA A 156 -10.20 -4.39 -1.87
N ILE A 157 -10.06 -5.22 -0.83
CA ILE A 157 -11.19 -5.89 -0.16
C ILE A 157 -12.08 -4.87 0.54
N LEU A 158 -11.48 -3.98 1.36
CA LEU A 158 -12.26 -3.00 2.12
C LEU A 158 -12.86 -1.91 1.24
N GLY A 159 -12.12 -1.45 0.23
CA GLY A 159 -12.60 -0.41 -0.66
C GLY A 159 -13.73 -0.89 -1.60
N SER A 160 -13.86 -2.19 -1.82
CA SER A 160 -14.97 -2.77 -2.60
C SER A 160 -16.28 -2.85 -1.80
N LYS A 161 -16.22 -3.03 -0.48
CA LYS A 161 -17.43 -3.10 0.38
C LYS A 161 -18.18 -1.77 0.47
N GLN A 162 -17.48 -0.65 0.28
CA GLN A 162 -18.08 0.69 0.38
C GLN A 162 -18.99 1.06 -0.81
N LYS A 163 -18.85 0.38 -1.95
CA LYS A 163 -19.73 0.56 -3.12
C LYS A 163 -21.14 -0.02 -2.92
N VAL A 164 -21.31 -1.00 -2.02
CA VAL A 164 -22.58 -1.73 -1.88
C VAL A 164 -23.55 -0.96 -0.98
N VAL A 165 -23.04 -0.28 0.05
CA VAL A 165 -23.89 0.44 1.02
C VAL A 165 -24.55 1.68 0.41
N THR A 166 -23.89 2.38 -0.51
CA THR A 166 -24.44 3.61 -1.13
C THR A 166 -25.38 3.38 -2.31
N LYS A 167 -25.56 2.13 -2.76
CA LYS A 167 -26.50 1.81 -3.84
C LYS A 167 -27.89 1.42 -3.32
N ASN A 168 -28.03 1.16 -2.02
CA ASN A 168 -29.29 0.68 -1.43
C ASN A 168 -30.18 1.79 -0.86
N GLU A 169 -29.68 3.02 -0.65
CA GLU A 169 -30.50 4.15 -0.15
C GLU A 169 -31.09 5.03 -1.26
N ARG A 170 -31.04 4.57 -2.52
CA ARG A 170 -31.60 5.32 -3.67
C ARG A 170 -32.64 4.51 -4.44
N LYS A 171 -33.39 3.67 -3.73
CA LYS A 171 -34.45 2.84 -4.29
C LYS A 171 -35.75 2.82 -3.47
N ASP A 172 -35.87 3.71 -2.49
CA ASP A 172 -37.10 3.90 -1.72
C ASP A 172 -37.71 5.27 -2.07
#